data_AF-A0A2W6X9T1-F1
#
_entry.id   AF-A0A2W6X9T1-F1
#
_cell.length_a   1.000
_cell.length_b   1.000
_cell.length_c   1.000
_cell.angle_alpha   90.00
_cell.angle_beta   90.00
_cell.angle_gamma   90.00
#
_symmetry.space_group_name_H-M   'P 1'
#
loop_
_entity.id
_entity.type
_entity.pdbx_description
1 polymer ?
#
loop_
_entity_poly.entity_id
_entity_poly.type
_entity_poly.pdbx_seq_one_letter_code
_entity_poly.pdbx_strand_id
1 'polypeptide(L)'
;MSNFVERAMRTPVSPDLLAAAMEAIAELPQDQRRSFEGRAFRLFRLLEERDEGDDAALFAFVIQLRLEALARLHDDRGLRAWTLPGDAEGADYVHADVVAAAAVEPLLEIDEHTVGFDAEAFRARVLADAAVRGHA
;
A
#
# COMPACT_ATOMS: atom_id res chain seq x y z
N MET A 1 6.60 -12.59 -15.81
CA MET A 1 7.06 -12.88 -14.43
C MET A 1 6.60 -14.29 -14.04
N SER A 2 6.69 -14.69 -12.76
CA SER A 2 5.92 -15.87 -12.31
C SER A 2 4.42 -15.51 -12.29
N ASN A 3 3.55 -16.49 -12.55
CA ASN A 3 2.09 -16.36 -12.49
C ASN A 3 1.61 -15.74 -11.14
N PHE A 4 2.36 -16.01 -10.06
CA PHE A 4 2.08 -15.46 -8.74
C PHE A 4 2.19 -13.94 -8.67
N VAL A 5 3.24 -13.34 -9.25
CA VAL A 5 3.43 -11.88 -9.23
C VAL A 5 2.38 -11.18 -10.08
N GLU A 6 2.09 -11.72 -11.27
CA GLU A 6 1.05 -11.21 -12.16
C GLU A 6 -0.34 -11.24 -11.49
N ARG A 7 -0.64 -12.32 -10.75
CA ARG A 7 -1.84 -12.41 -9.92
C ARG A 7 -1.84 -11.33 -8.85
N ALA A 8 -0.76 -11.18 -8.09
CA ALA A 8 -0.67 -10.20 -7.01
C ALA A 8 -0.84 -8.74 -7.47
N MET A 9 -0.29 -8.39 -8.63
CA MET A 9 -0.41 -7.04 -9.21
C MET A 9 -1.85 -6.66 -9.57
N ARG A 10 -2.68 -7.65 -9.88
CA ARG A 10 -4.09 -7.48 -10.27
C ARG A 10 -5.07 -7.70 -9.14
N THR A 11 -4.66 -8.37 -8.07
CA THR A 11 -5.50 -8.62 -6.89
C THR A 11 -5.69 -7.32 -6.11
N PRO A 12 -6.93 -6.80 -5.98
CA PRO A 12 -7.21 -5.70 -5.07
C PRO A 12 -7.20 -6.20 -3.61
N VAL A 13 -7.01 -5.27 -2.68
CA VAL A 13 -7.26 -5.48 -1.25
C VAL A 13 -8.36 -4.53 -0.80
N SER A 14 -8.98 -4.80 0.34
CA SER A 14 -9.89 -3.81 0.93
C SER A 14 -9.08 -2.60 1.44
N PRO A 15 -9.63 -1.37 1.34
CA PRO A 15 -9.01 -0.20 1.95
C PRO A 15 -8.74 -0.37 3.45
N ASP A 16 -9.65 -1.07 4.13
CA ASP A 16 -9.57 -1.35 5.56
C ASP A 16 -8.37 -2.26 5.89
N LEU A 17 -8.15 -3.31 5.08
CA LEU A 17 -6.99 -4.19 5.24
C LEU A 17 -5.67 -3.47 4.94
N LEU A 18 -5.63 -2.64 3.89
CA LEU A 18 -4.43 -1.87 3.58
C LEU A 18 -4.11 -0.84 4.69
N ALA A 19 -5.12 -0.15 5.21
CA ALA A 19 -4.96 0.79 6.33
C ALA A 19 -4.45 0.06 7.58
N ALA A 20 -5.07 -1.06 7.95
CA ALA A 20 -4.63 -1.87 9.09
C ALA A 20 -3.19 -2.38 8.91
N ALA A 21 -2.79 -2.75 7.70
CA ALA A 21 -1.41 -3.15 7.39
C ALA A 21 -0.41 -2.00 7.54
N MET A 22 -0.77 -0.80 7.09
CA MET A 22 0.06 0.39 7.27
C MET A 22 0.27 0.70 8.75
N GLU A 23 -0.80 0.69 9.54
CA GLU A 23 -0.76 0.90 10.99
C GLU A 23 0.07 -0.19 11.69
N ALA A 24 -0.19 -1.46 11.38
CA ALA A 24 0.54 -2.60 11.89
C ALA A 24 2.06 -2.51 11.65
N ILE A 25 2.48 -2.03 10.48
CA ILE A 25 3.90 -1.83 10.13
C ILE A 25 4.46 -0.58 10.81
N ALA A 26 3.67 0.49 10.94
CA ALA A 26 4.09 1.70 11.64
C ALA A 26 4.39 1.44 13.13
N GLU A 27 3.69 0.49 13.75
CA GLU A 27 3.94 0.07 15.14
C GLU A 27 5.25 -0.72 15.34
N LEU A 28 5.86 -1.23 14.25
CA LEU A 28 7.10 -1.98 14.36
C LEU A 28 8.26 -1.09 14.82
N PRO A 29 9.22 -1.65 15.61
CA PRO A 29 10.52 -1.05 15.83
C PRO A 29 11.21 -0.68 14.52
N GLN A 30 12.00 0.40 14.51
CA GLN A 30 12.56 0.99 13.28
C GLN A 30 13.40 -0.01 12.46
N ASP A 31 14.18 -0.86 13.12
CA ASP A 31 14.99 -1.92 12.51
C ASP A 31 14.12 -2.98 11.81
N GLN A 32 13.03 -3.40 12.46
CA GLN A 32 12.08 -4.36 11.90
C GLN A 32 11.22 -3.76 10.79
N ARG A 33 10.82 -2.49 10.92
CA ARG A 33 10.06 -1.76 9.91
C ARG A 33 10.84 -1.63 8.59
N ARG A 34 12.17 -1.47 8.66
CA ARG A 34 13.06 -1.39 7.50
C ARG A 34 13.45 -2.76 6.93
N SER A 35 13.29 -3.83 7.70
CA SER A 35 13.53 -5.20 7.24
C SER A 35 12.34 -5.72 6.44
N PHE A 36 12.64 -6.50 5.39
CA PHE A 36 11.61 -7.23 4.65
C PHE A 36 10.97 -8.30 5.54
N GLU A 37 11.78 -9.06 6.27
CA GLU A 37 11.34 -10.13 7.17
C GLU A 37 10.46 -9.60 8.30
N GLY A 38 10.83 -8.47 8.91
CA GLY A 38 10.05 -7.82 9.97
C GLY A 38 8.66 -7.41 9.49
N ARG A 39 8.57 -6.77 8.32
CA ARG A 39 7.29 -6.41 7.70
C ARG A 39 6.48 -7.65 7.30
N ALA A 40 7.11 -8.63 6.66
CA ALA A 40 6.44 -9.86 6.24
C ALA A 40 5.83 -10.62 7.43
N PHE A 41 6.60 -10.81 8.51
CA PHE A 41 6.10 -11.47 9.72
C PHE A 41 4.91 -10.73 10.33
N ARG A 42 4.97 -9.39 10.38
CA ARG A 42 3.86 -8.59 10.90
C ARG A 42 2.60 -8.70 10.04
N LEU A 43 2.74 -8.72 8.72
CA LEU A 43 1.63 -8.89 7.77
C LEU A 43 0.97 -10.26 7.91
N PHE A 44 1.76 -11.34 7.99
CA PHE A 44 1.19 -12.68 8.21
C PHE A 44 0.41 -12.76 9.52
N ARG A 45 0.95 -12.17 10.60
CA ARG A 45 0.24 -12.12 11.89
C ARG A 45 -1.06 -11.32 11.80
N LEU A 46 -1.06 -10.19 11.09
CA LEU A 46 -2.27 -9.39 10.86
C LEU A 46 -3.34 -10.17 10.09
N LEU A 47 -2.95 -10.92 9.06
CA LEU A 47 -3.89 -11.71 8.25
C LEU A 47 -4.48 -12.86 9.06
N GLU A 48 -3.67 -13.51 9.91
CA GLU A 48 -4.14 -14.52 10.87
C GLU A 48 -5.12 -13.92 11.89
N GLU A 49 -4.80 -12.75 12.46
CA GLU A 49 -5.66 -12.02 13.42
C GLU A 49 -7.03 -11.64 12.82
N ARG A 50 -7.12 -11.49 11.49
CA ARG A 50 -8.33 -11.07 10.77
C ARG A 50 -9.09 -12.20 10.07
N ASP A 51 -8.68 -13.46 10.29
CA ASP A 51 -9.25 -14.64 9.62
C ASP A 51 -9.16 -14.58 8.08
N GLU A 52 -8.13 -13.87 7.57
CA GLU A 52 -7.77 -13.78 6.14
C GLU A 52 -6.67 -14.81 5.80
N GLY A 53 -6.73 -15.98 6.45
CA GLY A 53 -5.70 -17.02 6.37
C GLY A 53 -5.63 -17.71 5.01
N ASP A 54 -6.77 -17.81 4.32
CA ASP A 54 -6.83 -18.31 2.95
C ASP A 54 -6.12 -17.33 2.02
N ASP A 55 -5.13 -17.80 1.26
CA ASP A 55 -4.26 -16.96 0.42
C ASP A 55 -3.44 -15.89 1.18
N ALA A 56 -3.17 -16.05 2.48
CA ALA A 56 -2.39 -15.09 3.28
C ALA A 56 -1.02 -14.72 2.64
N ALA A 57 -0.35 -15.67 2.00
CA ALA A 57 0.91 -15.41 1.29
C ALA A 57 0.73 -14.47 0.10
N LEU A 58 -0.38 -14.61 -0.63
CA LEU A 58 -0.74 -13.68 -1.70
C LEU A 58 -1.04 -12.31 -1.12
N PHE A 59 -1.92 -12.21 -0.12
CA PHE A 59 -2.30 -10.92 0.46
C PHE A 59 -1.13 -10.18 1.10
N ALA A 60 -0.26 -10.85 1.83
CA ALA A 60 0.95 -10.25 2.38
C ALA A 60 1.83 -9.68 1.25
N PHE A 61 1.99 -10.42 0.15
CA PHE A 61 2.78 -9.97 -0.99
C PHE A 61 2.12 -8.80 -1.76
N VAL A 62 0.80 -8.87 -1.97
CA VAL A 62 -0.03 -7.83 -2.60
C VAL A 62 0.06 -6.52 -1.82
N ILE A 63 -0.03 -6.57 -0.48
CA ILE A 63 0.12 -5.42 0.41
C ILE A 63 1.54 -4.87 0.32
N GLN A 64 2.55 -5.73 0.43
CA GLN A 64 3.95 -5.31 0.35
C GLN A 64 4.26 -4.56 -0.95
N LEU A 65 3.81 -5.07 -2.10
CA LEU A 65 3.99 -4.41 -3.40
C LEU A 65 3.33 -3.01 -3.43
N ARG A 66 2.14 -2.87 -2.87
CA ARG A 66 1.42 -1.59 -2.81
C ARG A 66 2.11 -0.58 -1.91
N LEU A 67 2.64 -1.02 -0.77
CA LEU A 67 3.40 -0.15 0.14
C LEU A 67 4.69 0.35 -0.53
N GLU A 68 5.38 -0.51 -1.27
CA GLU A 68 6.56 -0.09 -2.03
C GLU A 68 6.19 0.87 -3.17
N ALA A 69 5.11 0.60 -3.90
CA ALA A 69 4.61 1.48 -4.94
C ALA A 69 4.22 2.86 -4.39
N LEU A 70 3.58 2.91 -3.20
CA LEU A 70 3.27 4.15 -2.49
C LEU A 70 4.54 4.90 -2.06
N ALA A 71 5.54 4.20 -1.53
CA ALA A 71 6.82 4.81 -1.15
C ALA A 71 7.53 5.45 -2.36
N ARG A 72 7.53 4.78 -3.52
CA ARG A 72 8.07 5.35 -4.76
C ARG A 72 7.32 6.59 -5.20
N LEU A 73 5.98 6.54 -5.22
CA LEU A 73 5.15 7.71 -5.53
C LEU A 73 5.38 8.86 -4.54
N HIS A 74 5.63 8.56 -3.27
CA HIS A 74 5.97 9.55 -2.27
C HIS A 74 7.30 10.25 -2.60
N ASP A 75 8.35 9.46 -2.85
CA ASP A 75 9.70 9.95 -3.12
C ASP A 75 9.77 10.79 -4.40
N ASP A 76 9.01 10.41 -5.43
CA ASP A 76 8.85 11.16 -6.68
C ASP A 76 7.95 12.41 -6.55
N ARG A 77 7.59 12.78 -5.31
CA ARG A 77 6.68 13.88 -4.95
C ARG A 77 5.28 13.74 -5.52
N GLY A 78 4.93 12.54 -5.97
CA GLY A 78 3.64 12.23 -6.55
C GLY A 78 2.48 12.26 -5.55
N LEU A 79 2.79 12.19 -4.25
CA LEU A 79 1.83 12.25 -3.15
C LEU A 79 1.88 13.54 -2.32
N ARG A 80 2.67 14.55 -2.72
CA ARG A 80 2.95 15.73 -1.89
C ARG A 80 1.70 16.53 -1.47
N ALA A 81 0.64 16.49 -2.28
CA ALA A 81 -0.63 17.18 -1.98
C ALA A 81 -1.53 16.41 -0.99
N TRP A 82 -1.22 15.14 -0.72
CA TRP A 82 -2.03 14.23 0.10
C TRP A 82 -1.27 13.64 1.28
N THR A 83 -0.15 14.28 1.64
CA THR A 83 0.73 13.85 2.72
C THR A 83 1.02 15.01 3.66
N LEU A 84 1.18 14.71 4.94
CA LEU A 84 1.64 15.65 5.96
C LEU A 84 2.81 15.02 6.72
N PRO A 85 3.81 15.82 7.14
CA PRO A 85 4.86 15.33 8.01
C PRO A 85 4.27 14.65 9.25
N GLY A 86 4.76 13.45 9.57
CA GLY A 86 4.38 12.74 10.78
C GLY A 86 5.13 13.21 12.02
N ASP A 87 4.73 12.68 13.17
CA ASP A 87 5.33 12.99 14.48
C ASP A 87 6.73 12.35 14.67
N ALA A 88 7.13 11.42 13.81
CA ALA A 88 8.39 10.69 13.88
C ALA A 88 9.21 10.85 12.61
N GLU A 89 10.54 10.87 12.74
CA GLU A 89 11.44 10.98 11.59
C GLU A 89 11.26 9.82 10.61
N GLY A 90 10.96 10.17 9.35
CA GLY A 90 10.68 9.20 8.29
C GLY A 90 9.28 8.57 8.35
N ALA A 91 8.35 9.17 9.08
CA ALA A 91 6.94 8.85 9.03
C ALA A 91 6.17 10.06 8.49
N ASP A 92 5.27 9.82 7.52
CA ASP A 92 4.35 10.82 6.98
C ASP A 92 2.92 10.31 7.13
N TYR A 93 2.01 11.20 7.50
CA TYR A 93 0.58 10.93 7.43
C TYR A 93 0.14 10.97 5.97
N VAL A 94 -0.65 9.98 5.55
CA VAL A 94 -1.23 9.94 4.21
C VAL A 94 -2.75 10.08 4.30
N HIS A 95 -3.34 10.80 3.35
CA HIS A 95 -4.79 10.94 3.29
C HIS A 95 -5.50 9.61 3.02
N ALA A 96 -6.66 9.38 3.65
CA ALA A 96 -7.42 8.13 3.52
C ALA A 96 -7.82 7.80 2.07
N ASP A 97 -7.99 8.81 1.21
CA ASP A 97 -8.32 8.62 -0.21
C ASP A 97 -7.17 8.00 -0.99
N VAL A 98 -5.93 8.26 -0.59
CA VAL A 98 -4.74 7.62 -1.16
C VAL A 98 -4.72 6.14 -0.79
N VAL A 99 -5.05 5.81 0.46
CA VAL A 99 -5.13 4.41 0.91
C VAL A 99 -6.24 3.68 0.16
N ALA A 100 -7.41 4.31 0.00
CA ALA A 100 -8.51 3.74 -0.76
C ALA A 100 -8.12 3.48 -2.23
N ALA A 101 -7.49 4.45 -2.90
CA ALA A 101 -7.02 4.29 -4.26
C ALA A 101 -5.97 3.18 -4.37
N ALA A 102 -4.98 3.15 -3.48
CA ALA A 102 -3.92 2.13 -3.48
C ALA A 102 -4.42 0.71 -3.22
N ALA A 103 -5.54 0.57 -2.51
CA ALA A 103 -6.14 -0.73 -2.25
C ALA A 103 -6.66 -1.39 -3.55
N VAL A 104 -7.18 -0.60 -4.48
CA VAL A 104 -7.91 -1.09 -5.66
C VAL A 104 -7.22 -0.84 -7.00
N GLU A 105 -6.40 0.21 -7.11
CA GLU A 105 -5.74 0.54 -8.36
C GLU A 105 -4.75 -0.58 -8.75
N PRO A 106 -4.75 -1.04 -10.01
CA PRO A 106 -3.81 -2.06 -10.46
C PRO A 106 -2.36 -1.60 -10.38
N LEU A 107 -1.47 -2.54 -10.06
CA LEU A 107 -0.04 -2.34 -10.19
C LEU A 107 0.41 -2.70 -11.61
N LEU A 108 1.40 -1.97 -12.11
CA LEU A 108 2.01 -2.16 -13.41
C LEU A 108 3.51 -2.44 -13.27
N GLU A 109 4.08 -3.11 -14.26
CA GLU A 109 5.52 -3.14 -14.46
C GLU A 109 5.93 -1.76 -14.99
N ILE A 110 6.76 -1.03 -14.24
CA ILE A 110 7.32 0.26 -14.66
C ILE A 110 8.62 0.01 -15.44
N ASP A 111 9.41 -0.97 -14.99
CA ASP A 111 10.61 -1.48 -15.66
C ASP A 111 10.83 -2.96 -15.26
N GLU A 112 11.94 -3.57 -15.70
CA GLU A 112 12.27 -4.99 -15.48
C GLU A 112 12.35 -5.42 -14.01
N HIS A 113 12.47 -4.47 -13.08
CA HIS A 113 12.66 -4.72 -11.64
C HIS A 113 11.68 -3.95 -10.75
N THR A 114 10.86 -3.07 -11.33
CA THR A 114 10.01 -2.16 -10.58
C THR A 114 8.54 -2.39 -10.89
N VAL A 115 7.79 -2.66 -9.83
CA VAL A 115 6.33 -2.66 -9.84
C VAL A 115 5.83 -1.37 -9.19
N GLY A 116 4.87 -0.69 -9.81
CA GLY A 116 4.37 0.60 -9.33
C GLY A 116 2.97 0.90 -9.81
N PHE A 117 2.39 2.00 -9.34
CA PHE A 117 1.17 2.53 -9.92
C PHE A 117 1.52 3.42 -11.11
N ASP A 118 0.62 3.48 -12.10
CA ASP A 118 0.64 4.58 -13.06
C ASP A 118 0.30 5.88 -12.31
N ALA A 119 1.22 6.84 -12.28
CA ALA A 119 1.07 8.04 -11.48
C ALA A 119 -0.13 8.92 -11.91
N GLU A 120 -0.47 8.94 -13.19
CA GLU A 120 -1.57 9.77 -13.70
C GLU A 120 -2.93 9.12 -13.36
N ALA A 121 -3.09 7.84 -13.68
CA ALA A 121 -4.27 7.06 -13.36
C ALA A 121 -4.53 7.01 -11.85
N PHE A 122 -3.47 6.81 -11.05
CA PHE A 122 -3.56 6.81 -9.60
C PHE A 122 -4.08 8.15 -9.05
N ARG A 123 -3.53 9.28 -9.53
CA ARG A 123 -4.02 10.61 -9.11
C ARG A 123 -5.47 10.85 -9.51
N ALA A 124 -5.84 10.44 -10.73
CA ALA A 124 -7.22 10.52 -11.20
C ALA A 124 -8.17 9.70 -10.30
N ARG A 125 -7.75 8.51 -9.88
CA ARG A 125 -8.48 7.67 -8.91
C ARG A 125 -8.67 8.38 -7.57
N VAL A 126 -7.59 8.89 -6.97
CA VAL A 126 -7.64 9.60 -5.69
C VAL A 126 -8.63 10.77 -5.76
N LEU A 127 -8.59 11.55 -6.84
CA LEU A 127 -9.50 12.68 -7.05
C LEU A 127 -10.95 12.24 -7.22
N ALA A 128 -11.21 11.14 -7.93
CA ALA A 128 -12.56 10.59 -8.09
C ALA A 128 -13.14 10.14 -6.75
N ASP A 129 -12.35 9.43 -5.94
CA ASP A 129 -12.77 8.93 -4.63
C ASP A 129 -12.98 10.07 -3.60
N ALA A 130 -12.17 11.13 -3.71
CA ALA A 130 -12.32 12.35 -2.91
C ALA A 130 -13.61 13.11 -3.28
N ALA A 131 -13.91 13.23 -4.58
CA ALA A 131 -15.10 13.92 -5.07
C ALA A 131 -16.39 13.24 -4.60
N VAL A 132 -16.44 11.90 -4.56
CA VAL A 132 -17.60 11.15 -4.04
C VAL A 132 -17.86 11.48 -2.57
N ARG A 133 -16.80 11.61 -1.75
CA ARG A 133 -16.92 11.91 -0.31
C ARG A 133 -17.21 13.38 0.00
N GLY A 134 -16.74 14.31 -0.83
CA GLY A 134 -17.00 15.75 -0.66
C GLY A 134 -18.44 16.19 -0.96
N HIS A 135 -19.29 15.29 -1.48
CA HIS A 135 -20.71 15.53 -1.76
C HIS A 135 -21.66 14.83 -0.77
N ALA A 136 -21.14 14.28 0.34
CA ALA A 136 -21.92 13.61 1.39
C ALA A 136 -22.31 14.58 2.53
#